data_AF-A0A453DSM2-F1
#
_entry.id   AF-A0A453DSM2-F1
#
_cell.length_a   1.000
_cell.length_b   1.000
_cell.length_c   1.000
_cell.angle_alpha   90.00
_cell.angle_beta   90.00
_cell.angle_gamma   90.00
#
_symmetry.space_group_name_H-M   'P 1'
#
loop_
_entity.id
_entity.type
_entity.pdbx_description
1 polymer ?
#
loop_
_entity_poly.entity_id
_entity_poly.type
_entity_poly.pdbx_seq_one_letter_code
_entity_poly.pdbx_strand_id
1 'polypeptide(L)'
;AKNVRSFTEEQDRALSHLTSLHILDFCYCSDLISLPKELHRLSSVKKLSIKTCPGVLSLPEKGLPASLHELYVSNCSTELKEQCRKIKNVRCVYVDRHASKFISICKMLRLYFRNQKK
;
A
#
# COMPACT_ATOMS: atom_id res chain seq x y z
N ALA A 1 -10.82 10.58 14.17
CA ALA A 1 -10.77 9.13 13.90
C ALA A 1 -9.32 8.69 14.04
N LYS A 2 -9.02 7.62 14.80
CA LYS A 2 -7.64 7.13 14.97
C LYS A 2 -7.12 6.69 13.59
N ASN A 3 -6.05 7.31 13.09
CA ASN A 3 -5.37 6.84 11.89
C ASN A 3 -4.69 5.49 12.20
N VAL A 4 -4.63 4.61 11.20
CA VAL A 4 -3.96 3.31 11.34
C VAL A 4 -2.46 3.54 11.40
N ARG A 5 -1.82 3.13 12.51
CA ARG A 5 -0.36 3.18 12.66
C ARG A 5 0.35 1.97 12.06
N SER A 6 -0.28 0.81 12.18
CA SER A 6 0.20 -0.47 11.68
C SER A 6 -0.99 -1.43 11.53
N PHE A 7 -0.81 -2.49 10.75
CA PHE A 7 -1.81 -3.54 10.58
C PHE A 7 -1.60 -4.64 11.62
N THR A 8 -2.70 -5.16 12.18
CA THR A 8 -2.65 -6.40 12.98
C THR A 8 -2.55 -7.62 12.07
N GLU A 9 -2.13 -8.77 12.60
CA GLU A 9 -2.07 -10.00 11.82
C GLU A 9 -3.43 -10.40 11.22
N GLU A 10 -4.52 -10.14 11.95
CA GLU A 10 -5.86 -10.41 11.47
C GLU A 10 -6.24 -9.51 10.30
N GLN A 11 -5.87 -8.22 10.35
CA GLN A 11 -6.08 -7.29 9.24
C GLN A 11 -5.25 -7.69 8.03
N ASP A 12 -4.00 -8.10 8.22
CA ASP A 12 -3.13 -8.61 7.17
C ASP A 12 -3.69 -9.89 6.54
N ARG A 13 -4.21 -10.82 7.35
CA ARG A 13 -4.91 -12.01 6.85
C ARG A 13 -6.19 -11.63 6.09
N ALA A 14 -6.98 -10.69 6.58
CA ALA A 14 -8.19 -10.24 5.89
C ALA A 14 -7.86 -9.64 4.51
N LEU A 15 -6.79 -8.84 4.41
CA LEU A 15 -6.30 -8.32 3.13
C LEU A 15 -5.99 -9.44 2.14
N SER A 16 -5.35 -10.53 2.58
CA SER A 16 -5.00 -11.66 1.70
C SER A 16 -6.21 -12.36 1.03
N HIS A 17 -7.43 -12.17 1.56
CA HIS A 17 -8.65 -12.71 0.98
C HIS A 17 -9.29 -11.79 -0.09
N LEU A 18 -8.73 -10.60 -0.32
CA LEU A 18 -9.21 -9.66 -1.34
C LEU A 18 -8.74 -10.07 -2.74
N THR A 19 -9.21 -11.23 -3.21
CA THR A 19 -8.77 -11.88 -4.46
C THR A 19 -9.21 -11.15 -5.73
N SER A 20 -10.14 -10.21 -5.66
CA SER A 20 -10.57 -9.39 -6.81
C SER A 20 -9.91 -8.01 -6.85
N LEU A 21 -9.05 -7.70 -5.88
CA LEU A 21 -8.45 -6.37 -5.76
C LEU A 21 -7.30 -6.19 -6.74
N HIS A 22 -7.47 -5.26 -7.68
CA HIS A 22 -6.47 -4.97 -8.71
C HIS A 22 -5.61 -3.74 -8.41
N ILE A 23 -6.12 -2.82 -7.59
CA ILE A 23 -5.47 -1.55 -7.25
C ILE A 23 -5.44 -1.42 -5.74
N LEU A 24 -4.26 -1.21 -5.17
CA LEU A 24 -4.03 -0.93 -3.76
C LEU A 24 -3.46 0.48 -3.57
N ASP A 25 -4.07 1.32 -2.73
CA ASP A 25 -3.66 2.73 -2.59
C ASP A 25 -3.68 3.24 -1.14
N PHE A 26 -2.49 3.52 -0.60
CA PHE A 26 -2.27 4.17 0.70
C PHE A 26 -2.08 5.66 0.47
N CYS A 27 -3.11 6.46 0.73
CA CYS A 27 -3.08 7.91 0.52
C CYS A 27 -3.38 8.69 1.81
N TYR A 28 -2.54 9.65 2.16
CA TYR A 28 -2.73 10.51 3.34
C TYR A 28 -2.76 9.72 4.66
N CYS A 29 -1.94 8.67 4.76
CA CYS A 29 -1.76 7.93 6.00
C CYS A 29 -0.56 8.48 6.76
N SER A 30 -0.75 9.64 7.41
CA SER A 30 0.32 10.34 8.16
C SER A 30 0.93 9.51 9.28
N ASP A 31 0.09 8.73 9.96
CA ASP A 31 0.47 7.99 11.16
C ASP A 31 0.93 6.56 10.83
N LEU A 32 0.84 6.14 9.57
CA LEU A 32 1.20 4.79 9.13
C LEU A 32 2.72 4.65 9.10
N ILE A 33 3.22 3.71 9.90
CA ILE A 33 4.66 3.45 10.06
C ILE A 33 5.10 2.29 9.17
N SER A 34 4.21 1.34 8.90
CA SER A 34 4.51 0.14 8.11
C SER A 34 3.35 -0.27 7.21
N LEU A 35 3.68 -0.84 6.06
CA LEU A 35 2.73 -1.50 5.17
C LEU A 35 2.33 -2.88 5.72
N PRO A 36 1.22 -3.46 5.24
CA PRO A 36 0.83 -4.85 5.54
C PRO A 36 1.99 -5.83 5.32
N LYS A 37 2.28 -6.71 6.28
CA LYS A 37 3.38 -7.69 6.16
C LYS A 37 3.07 -8.75 5.10
N GLU A 38 1.79 -9.08 4.98
CA GLU A 38 1.28 -10.11 4.07
C GLU A 38 0.92 -9.58 2.69
N LEU A 39 1.48 -8.42 2.30
CA LEU A 39 1.17 -7.77 1.02
C LEU A 39 1.46 -8.66 -0.19
N HIS A 40 2.52 -9.46 -0.12
CA HIS A 40 2.90 -10.44 -1.15
C HIS A 40 1.78 -11.46 -1.48
N ARG A 41 0.82 -11.69 -0.57
CA ARG A 41 -0.31 -12.62 -0.77
C ARG A 41 -1.43 -12.05 -1.64
N LEU A 42 -1.41 -10.76 -1.95
CA LEU A 42 -2.41 -10.10 -2.78
C LEU A 42 -2.22 -10.43 -4.27
N SER A 43 -2.51 -11.66 -4.66
CA SER A 43 -2.17 -12.22 -5.97
C SER A 43 -2.83 -11.52 -7.18
N SER A 44 -3.84 -10.66 -6.98
CA SER A 44 -4.51 -9.93 -8.06
C SER A 44 -4.11 -8.46 -8.21
N VAL A 45 -3.32 -7.92 -7.27
CA VAL A 45 -2.97 -6.50 -7.24
C VAL A 45 -1.94 -6.17 -8.32
N LYS A 46 -2.38 -5.42 -9.33
CA LYS A 46 -1.57 -4.96 -10.46
C LYS A 46 -0.96 -3.58 -10.24
N LYS A 47 -1.58 -2.76 -9.39
CA LYS A 47 -1.13 -1.38 -9.11
C LYS A 47 -1.09 -1.11 -7.62
N LEU A 48 0.03 -0.59 -7.13
CA LEU A 48 0.24 -0.16 -5.74
C LEU A 48 0.62 1.31 -5.72
N SER A 49 -0.07 2.10 -4.91
CA SER A 49 0.19 3.53 -4.71
C SER A 49 0.39 3.81 -3.22
N ILE A 50 1.43 4.58 -2.91
CA ILE A 50 1.76 5.06 -1.56
C ILE A 50 2.03 6.56 -1.67
N LYS A 51 1.11 7.38 -1.17
CA LYS A 51 1.17 8.83 -1.32
C LYS A 51 0.91 9.55 -0.01
N THR A 52 1.76 10.51 0.33
CA THR A 52 1.57 11.32 1.54
C THR A 52 1.50 10.43 2.79
N CYS A 53 2.45 9.48 2.88
CA CYS A 53 2.62 8.56 3.99
C CYS A 53 4.08 8.69 4.50
N PRO A 54 4.42 9.79 5.20
CA PRO A 54 5.80 10.10 5.57
C PRO A 54 6.37 9.13 6.61
N GLY A 55 5.52 8.48 7.43
CA GLY A 55 5.96 7.52 8.45
C GLY A 55 6.38 6.16 7.90
N VAL A 56 6.06 5.83 6.65
CA VAL A 56 6.42 4.54 6.05
C VAL A 56 7.86 4.59 5.58
N LEU A 57 8.74 3.88 6.29
CA LEU A 57 10.18 3.89 6.04
C LEU A 57 10.66 2.78 5.11
N SER A 58 9.90 1.68 5.02
CA SER A 58 10.32 0.49 4.28
C SER A 58 9.18 -0.28 3.63
N LEU A 59 9.55 -1.06 2.62
CA LEU A 59 8.69 -2.08 2.01
C LEU A 59 8.60 -3.31 2.94
N PRO A 60 7.52 -4.12 2.83
CA PRO A 60 7.39 -5.35 3.60
C PRO A 60 8.51 -6.34 3.25
N GLU A 61 9.08 -6.99 4.27
CA GLU A 61 10.21 -7.93 4.14
C GLU A 61 9.92 -9.10 3.22
N LYS A 62 8.67 -9.61 3.24
CA LYS A 62 8.22 -10.71 2.39
C LYS A 62 8.00 -10.30 0.92
N GLY A 63 8.23 -9.02 0.61
CA GLY A 63 8.15 -8.48 -0.74
C GLY A 63 6.76 -8.00 -1.16
N LEU A 64 6.70 -7.57 -2.42
CA LEU A 64 5.51 -7.06 -3.07
C LEU A 64 4.70 -8.19 -3.74
N PRO A 65 3.41 -7.95 -4.07
CA PRO A 65 2.61 -8.93 -4.79
C PRO A 65 3.27 -9.33 -6.12
N ALA A 66 3.25 -10.62 -6.45
CA ALA A 66 3.87 -11.13 -7.68
C ALA A 66 3.21 -10.60 -8.96
N SER A 67 1.92 -10.23 -8.89
CA SER A 67 1.16 -9.65 -10.01
C SER A 67 1.36 -8.15 -10.17
N LEU A 68 2.16 -7.51 -9.31
CA LEU A 68 2.33 -6.07 -9.31
C LEU A 68 3.09 -5.61 -10.56
N HIS A 69 2.46 -4.74 -11.33
CA HIS A 69 3.04 -4.15 -12.54
C HIS A 69 3.44 -2.70 -12.34
N GLU A 70 2.69 -1.95 -11.54
CA GLU A 70 2.92 -0.51 -11.35
C GLU A 70 3.03 -0.17 -9.86
N LEU A 71 4.11 0.51 -9.50
CA LEU A 71 4.33 1.06 -8.15
C LEU A 71 4.48 2.57 -8.22
N TYR A 72 3.64 3.29 -7.49
CA TYR A 72 3.68 4.73 -7.35
C TYR A 72 4.03 5.12 -5.92
N VAL A 73 5.08 5.91 -5.73
CA VAL A 73 5.46 6.45 -4.43
C VAL A 73 5.69 7.95 -4.56
N SER A 74 4.98 8.76 -3.79
CA SER A 74 5.14 10.22 -3.81
C SER A 74 4.91 10.82 -2.43
N ASN A 75 5.67 11.86 -2.07
CA ASN A 75 5.50 12.54 -0.78
C ASN A 75 5.55 11.56 0.43
N CYS A 76 6.47 10.60 0.38
CA CYS A 76 6.77 9.62 1.45
C CYS A 76 8.23 9.76 1.89
N SER A 77 8.68 8.93 2.84
CA SER A 77 10.06 8.96 3.33
C SER A 77 11.08 8.75 2.22
N THR A 78 12.27 9.34 2.39
CA THR A 78 13.41 9.20 1.47
C THR A 78 13.87 7.75 1.35
N GLU A 79 13.88 7.03 2.47
CA GLU A 79 14.30 5.63 2.58
C GLU A 79 13.39 4.73 1.74
N LEU A 80 12.07 4.90 1.87
CA LEU A 80 11.09 4.14 1.09
C LEU A 80 11.27 4.39 -0.40
N LYS A 81 11.46 5.66 -0.80
CA LYS A 81 11.66 6.03 -2.19
C LYS A 81 12.91 5.37 -2.78
N GLU A 82 14.01 5.34 -2.04
CA GLU A 82 15.24 4.68 -2.47
C GLU A 82 15.06 3.17 -2.62
N GLN A 83 14.38 2.51 -1.67
CA GLN A 83 14.04 1.10 -1.79
C GLN A 83 13.23 0.83 -3.06
N CYS A 84 12.23 1.68 -3.34
CA CYS A 84 11.39 1.54 -4.53
C CYS A 84 12.19 1.70 -5.83
N ARG A 85 13.18 2.60 -5.89
CA ARG A 85 14.05 2.76 -7.07
C ARG A 85 14.91 1.53 -7.37
N LYS A 86 15.21 0.71 -6.35
CA LYS A 86 16.04 -0.50 -6.49
C LYS A 86 15.24 -1.74 -6.91
N ILE A 87 13.91 -1.65 -6.95
CA ILE A 87 13.04 -2.76 -7.34
C ILE A 87 13.23 -3.07 -8.83
N LYS A 88 13.51 -4.34 -9.14
CA LYS A 88 13.69 -4.83 -10.52
C LYS A 88 12.55 -5.74 -11.00
N ASN A 89 11.77 -6.28 -10.07
CA ASN A 89 10.69 -7.23 -10.33
C ASN A 89 9.32 -6.58 -10.58
N VAL A 90 9.25 -5.24 -10.59
CA VAL A 90 8.03 -4.49 -10.94
C VAL A 90 8.26 -3.78 -12.26
N ARG A 91 7.32 -3.93 -13.19
CA ARG A 91 7.45 -3.45 -14.58
C ARG A 91 7.69 -1.93 -14.65
N CYS A 92 6.93 -1.16 -13.86
CA CYS A 92 7.02 0.29 -13.84
C CYS A 92 7.04 0.82 -12.41
N VAL A 93 8.09 1.57 -12.07
CA VAL A 93 8.19 2.28 -10.79
C VAL A 93 8.20 3.79 -11.03
N TYR A 94 7.34 4.50 -10.31
CA TYR A 94 7.16 5.93 -10.39
C TYR A 94 7.38 6.55 -9.02
N VAL A 95 8.53 7.22 -8.85
CA VAL A 95 8.87 7.93 -7.62
C VAL A 95 8.77 9.43 -7.89
N ASP A 96 8.00 10.15 -7.07
CA ASP A 96 7.78 11.61 -7.15
C ASP A 96 7.24 12.11 -8.50
N ARG A 97 6.73 11.21 -9.34
CA ARG A 97 5.98 11.58 -10.56
C ARG A 97 4.51 11.77 -10.22
N HIS A 98 3.97 12.92 -10.62
CA HIS A 98 2.53 13.19 -10.56
C HIS A 98 1.79 12.15 -11.41
N ALA A 99 1.07 11.26 -10.76
CA ALA A 99 0.25 10.26 -11.41
C ALA A 99 -1.22 10.67 -11.32
N SER A 100 -1.85 10.81 -12.49
CA SER A 100 -3.25 11.19 -12.69
C SER A 100 -4.20 10.22 -11.98
N LYS A 101 -5.19 10.78 -11.26
CA LYS A 101 -6.39 10.16 -10.62
C LYS A 101 -6.33 8.63 -10.38
N PHE A 102 -6.05 8.22 -9.14
CA PHE A 102 -6.32 6.86 -8.65
C PHE A 102 -7.56 6.84 -7.74
N ILE A 103 -8.17 5.66 -7.61
CA ILE A 103 -9.21 5.39 -6.61
C ILE A 103 -8.50 4.98 -5.31
N SER A 104 -8.62 5.80 -4.25
CA SER A 104 -7.91 5.56 -2.99
C SER A 104 -8.56 4.54 -2.08
N ILE A 105 -7.75 3.60 -1.56
CA ILE A 105 -8.17 2.61 -0.56
C ILE A 105 -8.42 3.20 0.81
N CYS A 106 -7.92 4.41 1.08
CA CYS A 106 -8.35 5.14 2.28
C CYS A 106 -9.86 5.40 2.30
N LYS A 107 -10.59 5.33 1.18
CA LYS A 107 -12.06 5.26 1.20
C LYS A 107 -12.56 3.83 1.45
N MET A 108 -11.99 2.81 0.80
CA MET A 108 -12.46 1.43 0.89
C MET A 108 -12.18 0.77 2.24
N LEU A 109 -10.97 0.89 2.81
CA LEU A 109 -10.66 0.39 4.16
C LEU A 109 -11.36 1.21 5.24
N ARG A 110 -11.58 2.52 5.06
CA ARG A 110 -12.46 3.29 5.96
C ARG A 110 -13.89 2.75 5.93
N LEU A 111 -14.45 2.41 4.77
CA LEU A 111 -15.80 1.84 4.67
C LEU A 111 -15.86 0.39 5.20
N TYR A 112 -14.88 -0.45 4.85
CA TYR A 112 -14.79 -1.84 5.29
C TYR A 112 -14.63 -1.93 6.82
N PHE A 113 -13.66 -1.23 7.42
CA PHE A 113 -13.49 -1.24 8.87
C PHE A 113 -14.54 -0.43 9.65
N ARG A 114 -15.19 0.57 9.03
CA ARG A 114 -16.34 1.24 9.65
C ARG A 114 -17.57 0.32 9.69
N ASN A 115 -17.71 -0.58 8.71
CA ASN A 115 -18.79 -1.58 8.69
C ASN A 115 -18.52 -2.80 9.60
N GLN A 116 -17.28 -3.03 10.04
CA GLN A 116 -16.93 -4.07 11.02
C GLN A 116 -17.01 -3.60 12.48
N LYS A 117 -17.43 -2.36 12.74
CA LYS A 117 -17.72 -1.83 14.09
C LYS A 117 -19.22 -1.80 14.42
N LYS A 118 -20.00 -2.71 13.83
CA LYS A 118 -21.38 -2.97 14.22
C LYS A 118 -21.47 -4.34 14.87
#